data_AF-A0A821F9Q5-F1
#
_entry.id   AF-A0A821F9Q5-F1
#
_cell.length_a   1.000
_cell.length_b   1.000
_cell.length_c   1.000
_cell.angle_alpha   90.00
_cell.angle_beta   90.00
_cell.angle_gamma   90.00
#
_symmetry.space_group_name_H-M   'P 1'
#
loop_
_entity.id
_entity.type
_entity.pdbx_description
1 polymer ?
#
loop_
_entity_poly.entity_id
_entity_poly.type
_entity_poly.pdbx_seq_one_letter_code
_entity_poly.pdbx_strand_id
1 'polypeptide(L)'
;MWHPDNFVFIPGQTPLTSLKFLLFISFVHFIITYALEIYMAKRAKPINVRRIQRYNNIIIGIYSAISFLSANIIAYRDDRFVSWNRLVCHRSTPRGSYMLLWYIFYLSKLWEFLDVYLVILNKTPVLMHFRWHHQTTPSVVLAGLIGYISYEWPTIVSNTLLHTFMYPHFAGIWNAYG
;
A
#
# COMPACT_ATOMS: atom_id res chain seq x y z
N MET A 1 -5.84 18.84 -8.75
CA MET A 1 -5.34 17.59 -9.36
C MET A 1 -3.94 17.90 -9.87
N TRP A 2 -2.90 17.17 -9.42
CA TRP A 2 -1.51 17.50 -9.76
C TRP A 2 -1.19 16.98 -11.16
N HIS A 3 -0.59 17.81 -12.02
CA HIS A 3 -0.01 17.29 -13.27
C HIS A 3 1.20 16.43 -12.87
N PRO A 4 1.34 15.17 -13.36
CA PRO A 4 2.35 14.23 -12.88
C PRO A 4 3.78 14.79 -12.89
N ASP A 5 4.14 15.54 -13.93
CA ASP A 5 5.49 16.10 -14.08
C ASP A 5 5.77 17.32 -13.18
N ASN A 6 4.72 17.96 -12.67
CA ASN A 6 4.82 19.13 -11.81
C ASN A 6 4.69 18.80 -10.31
N PHE A 7 4.53 17.51 -9.97
CA PHE A 7 4.44 17.11 -8.57
C PHE A 7 5.75 17.38 -7.84
N VAL A 8 5.64 17.94 -6.64
CA VAL A 8 6.77 18.16 -5.72
C VAL A 8 6.39 17.61 -4.36
N PHE A 9 7.15 16.63 -3.90
CA PHE A 9 7.04 16.11 -2.55
C PHE A 9 7.79 17.02 -1.58
N ILE A 10 7.07 17.52 -0.57
CA ILE A 10 7.61 18.37 0.48
C ILE A 10 7.31 17.70 1.82
N PRO A 11 8.33 17.18 2.53
CA PRO A 11 8.15 16.50 3.81
C PRO A 11 7.33 17.33 4.79
N GLY A 12 6.25 16.74 5.33
CA GLY A 12 5.39 17.39 6.31
C GLY A 12 4.40 18.43 5.76
N GLN A 13 4.49 18.81 4.48
CA GLN A 13 3.51 19.67 3.81
C GLN A 13 2.65 18.89 2.82
N THR A 14 3.24 17.92 2.11
CA THR A 14 2.45 17.01 1.28
C THR A 14 1.43 16.29 2.18
N PRO A 15 0.14 16.24 1.81
CA PRO A 15 -0.90 15.73 2.69
C PRO A 15 -0.59 14.35 3.28
N LEU A 16 -0.95 14.13 4.54
CA LEU A 16 -0.80 12.84 5.23
C LEU A 16 0.65 12.34 5.37
N THR A 17 1.67 13.17 5.14
CA THR A 17 3.09 12.73 5.18
C THR A 17 3.85 13.21 6.41
N SER A 18 3.19 13.92 7.34
CA SER A 18 3.86 14.35 8.56
C SER A 18 4.07 13.16 9.52
N LEU A 19 5.21 13.14 10.21
CA LEU A 19 5.49 12.10 11.20
C LEU A 19 4.42 12.09 12.32
N LYS A 20 3.92 13.26 12.71
CA LYS A 20 2.82 13.40 13.68
C LYS A 20 1.56 12.70 13.21
N PHE A 21 1.19 12.87 11.94
CA PHE A 21 0.05 12.18 11.33
C PHE A 21 0.27 10.68 11.31
N LEU A 22 1.45 10.21 10.88
CA LEU A 22 1.76 8.77 10.83
C LEU A 22 1.64 8.13 12.22
N LEU A 23 2.25 8.72 13.25
CA LEU A 23 2.15 8.22 14.61
C LEU A 23 0.70 8.18 15.12
N PHE A 24 -0.05 9.24 14.84
CA PHE A 24 -1.47 9.32 15.19
C PHE A 24 -2.28 8.22 14.49
N ILE A 25 -2.18 8.08 13.17
CA ILE A 25 -2.99 7.12 12.41
C ILE A 25 -2.58 5.67 12.72
N SER A 26 -1.30 5.39 12.93
CA SER A 26 -0.83 4.07 13.36
C SER A 26 -1.32 3.69 14.75
N PHE A 27 -1.38 4.65 15.68
CA PHE A 27 -1.95 4.43 17.01
C PHE A 27 -3.46 4.20 16.94
N VAL A 28 -4.18 5.04 16.19
CA VAL A 28 -5.62 4.87 15.95
C VAL A 28 -5.91 3.52 15.31
N HIS A 29 -5.15 3.13 14.27
CA HIS A 29 -5.29 1.83 13.62
C HIS A 29 -5.09 0.68 14.59
N PHE A 30 -4.08 0.74 15.46
CA PHE A 30 -3.82 -0.27 16.48
C PHE A 30 -4.99 -0.39 17.47
N ILE A 31 -5.49 0.74 18.00
CA ILE A 31 -6.62 0.76 18.93
C ILE A 31 -7.89 0.21 18.28
N ILE A 32 -8.21 0.63 17.05
CA ILE A 32 -9.39 0.16 16.31
C ILE A 32 -9.29 -1.35 16.05
N THR A 33 -8.13 -1.83 15.60
CA THR A 33 -7.90 -3.26 15.34
C THR A 33 -8.13 -4.07 16.61
N TYR A 34 -7.55 -3.68 17.72
CA TYR A 34 -7.70 -4.39 19.00
C TYR A 34 -9.15 -4.34 19.53
N ALA A 35 -9.80 -3.18 19.45
CA ALA A 35 -11.20 -3.02 19.84
C ALA A 35 -12.15 -3.88 18.98
N LEU A 36 -11.93 -3.94 17.67
CA LEU A 36 -12.69 -4.78 16.76
C LEU A 36 -12.49 -6.27 17.06
N GLU A 37 -11.27 -6.70 17.40
CA GLU A 37 -11.00 -8.08 17.77
C GLU A 37 -11.74 -8.49 19.04
N ILE A 38 -11.69 -7.67 20.10
CA ILE A 38 -12.46 -7.91 21.33
C ILE A 38 -13.95 -7.96 21.04
N TYR A 39 -14.44 -7.02 20.23
CA TYR A 39 -15.85 -6.95 19.87
C TYR A 39 -16.31 -8.20 19.10
N MET A 40 -15.54 -8.60 18.07
CA MET A 40 -15.85 -9.76 17.24
C MET A 40 -15.67 -11.10 17.97
N ALA A 41 -14.76 -11.17 18.94
CA ALA A 41 -14.59 -12.34 19.81
C ALA A 41 -15.85 -12.65 20.63
N LYS A 42 -16.59 -11.61 21.06
CA LYS A 42 -17.86 -11.76 21.82
C LYS A 42 -19.06 -12.14 20.95
N ARG A 43 -18.97 -11.98 19.63
CA ARG A 43 -20.08 -12.32 18.71
C ARG A 43 -20.05 -13.79 18.36
N ALA A 44 -21.21 -14.39 18.09
CA ALA A 44 -21.26 -15.74 17.52
C ALA A 44 -20.98 -15.72 16.01
N LYS A 45 -21.72 -14.89 15.26
CA LYS A 45 -21.69 -14.83 13.79
C LYS A 45 -20.80 -13.70 13.26
N PRO A 46 -20.17 -13.87 12.08
CA PRO A 46 -19.44 -12.80 11.40
C PRO A 46 -20.38 -11.68 10.93
N ILE A 47 -19.83 -10.50 10.70
CA ILE A 47 -20.53 -9.40 10.04
C ILE A 47 -20.29 -9.57 8.53
N ASN A 48 -21.38 -9.62 7.75
CA ASN A 48 -21.28 -9.86 6.32
C ASN A 48 -20.74 -8.63 5.59
N VAL A 49 -19.41 -8.60 5.42
CA VAL A 49 -18.69 -7.56 4.66
C VAL A 49 -18.21 -8.06 3.30
N ARG A 50 -18.66 -9.25 2.86
CA ARG A 50 -18.13 -9.95 1.66
C ARG A 50 -18.17 -9.09 0.40
N ARG A 51 -19.24 -8.32 0.19
CA ARG A 51 -19.36 -7.41 -0.96
C ARG A 51 -18.34 -6.27 -0.89
N ILE A 52 -18.23 -5.63 0.26
CA ILE A 52 -17.27 -4.53 0.48
C ILE A 52 -15.84 -5.04 0.28
N GLN A 53 -15.51 -6.18 0.88
CA GLN A 53 -14.21 -6.82 0.74
C GLN A 53 -13.90 -7.18 -0.71
N ARG A 54 -14.87 -7.73 -1.45
CA ARG A 54 -14.69 -8.03 -2.88
C ARG A 54 -14.38 -6.78 -3.70
N TYR A 55 -15.14 -5.70 -3.53
CA TYR A 55 -14.89 -4.46 -4.27
C TYR A 55 -13.57 -3.81 -3.89
N ASN A 56 -13.25 -3.74 -2.60
CA ASN A 56 -11.97 -3.25 -2.11
C ASN A 56 -10.80 -4.01 -2.75
N ASN A 57 -10.88 -5.34 -2.76
CA ASN A 57 -9.85 -6.18 -3.37
C ASN A 57 -9.72 -5.92 -4.88
N ILE A 58 -10.83 -5.82 -5.61
CA ILE A 58 -10.78 -5.50 -7.06
C ILE A 58 -10.12 -4.13 -7.30
N ILE A 59 -10.49 -3.11 -6.51
CA ILE A 59 -9.94 -1.76 -6.63
C ILE A 59 -8.42 -1.77 -6.38
N ILE A 60 -7.97 -2.40 -5.29
CA ILE A 60 -6.54 -2.48 -4.97
C ILE A 60 -5.79 -3.31 -6.01
N GLY A 61 -6.38 -4.39 -6.54
CA GLY A 61 -5.79 -5.20 -7.61
C GLY A 61 -5.58 -4.40 -8.91
N ILE A 62 -6.58 -3.65 -9.36
CA ILE A 62 -6.48 -2.77 -10.54
C ILE A 62 -5.44 -1.67 -10.30
N TYR A 63 -5.51 -1.01 -9.15
CA TYR A 63 -4.53 0.00 -8.75
C TYR A 63 -3.09 -0.54 -8.78
N SER A 64 -2.89 -1.76 -8.28
CA SER A 64 -1.59 -2.42 -8.25
C SER A 64 -1.08 -2.73 -9.64
N ALA A 65 -1.94 -3.22 -10.54
CA ALA A 65 -1.56 -3.48 -11.94
C ALA A 65 -1.12 -2.19 -12.65
N ILE A 66 -1.89 -1.11 -12.48
CA ILE A 66 -1.57 0.20 -13.06
C ILE A 66 -0.25 0.72 -12.48
N SER A 67 -0.05 0.61 -11.16
CA SER A 67 1.16 1.09 -10.49
C SER A 67 2.40 0.30 -10.90
N PHE A 68 2.28 -1.02 -11.04
CA PHE A 68 3.34 -1.90 -11.53
C PHE A 68 3.78 -1.48 -12.94
N LEU A 69 2.83 -1.31 -13.87
CA LEU A 69 3.13 -0.88 -15.24
C LEU A 69 3.72 0.53 -15.26
N SER A 70 3.14 1.46 -14.50
CA SER A 70 3.62 2.85 -14.42
C SER A 70 5.05 2.94 -13.90
N ALA A 71 5.37 2.20 -12.82
CA ALA A 71 6.70 2.17 -12.24
C ALA A 71 7.76 1.70 -13.26
N ASN A 72 7.44 0.65 -14.03
CA ASN A 72 8.35 0.11 -15.04
C ASN A 72 8.48 1.03 -16.26
N ILE A 73 7.38 1.62 -16.74
CA ILE A 73 7.41 2.58 -17.86
C ILE A 73 8.24 3.81 -17.51
N ILE A 74 8.06 4.37 -16.31
CA ILE A 74 8.83 5.55 -15.87
C ILE A 74 10.30 5.16 -15.68
N ALA A 75 10.59 4.02 -15.04
CA ALA A 75 11.96 3.53 -14.88
C ALA A 75 12.68 3.29 -16.22
N TYR A 76 11.96 2.81 -17.23
CA TYR A 76 12.49 2.65 -18.58
C TYR A 76 12.83 4.00 -19.22
N ARG A 77 11.93 4.99 -19.12
CA ARG A 77 12.17 6.35 -19.63
C ARG A 77 13.32 7.07 -18.93
N ASP A 78 13.57 6.75 -17.67
CA ASP A 78 14.67 7.27 -16.87
C ASP A 78 16.01 6.51 -17.11
N ASP A 79 16.06 5.59 -18.07
CA ASP A 79 17.22 4.74 -18.38
C ASP A 79 17.75 3.98 -17.14
N ARG A 80 16.83 3.54 -16.26
CA ARG A 80 17.19 2.81 -15.03
C ARG A 80 17.64 1.38 -15.33
N PHE A 81 17.15 0.78 -16.43
CA PHE A 81 17.49 -0.60 -16.81
C PHE A 81 18.85 -0.76 -17.53
N VAL A 82 19.59 0.33 -17.76
CA VAL A 82 20.90 0.29 -18.44
C VAL A 82 21.97 -0.42 -17.57
N SER A 83 21.85 -0.37 -16.25
CA SER A 83 22.75 -1.08 -15.33
C SER A 83 22.12 -1.30 -13.95
N TRP A 84 22.64 -2.26 -13.19
CA TRP A 84 22.23 -2.49 -11.79
C TRP A 84 22.35 -1.26 -10.91
N ASN A 85 23.42 -0.46 -11.10
CA ASN A 85 23.62 0.77 -10.35
C ASN A 85 22.53 1.81 -10.68
N ARG A 86 22.16 1.94 -11.95
CA ARG A 86 21.05 2.82 -12.38
C ARG A 86 19.68 2.31 -11.97
N LEU A 87 19.54 1.02 -11.69
CA LEU A 87 18.27 0.43 -11.26
C LEU A 87 18.04 0.55 -9.75
N VAL A 88 19.08 0.30 -8.95
CA VAL A 88 18.97 0.13 -7.48
C VAL A 88 19.60 1.29 -6.69
N CYS A 89 20.59 1.97 -7.25
CA CYS A 89 21.25 3.10 -6.60
C CYS A 89 20.75 4.45 -7.14
N HIS A 90 19.71 4.45 -7.98
CA HIS A 90 19.12 5.68 -8.49
C HIS A 90 18.49 6.47 -7.35
N ARG A 91 19.08 7.61 -7.01
CA ARG A 91 18.54 8.47 -5.97
C ARG A 91 17.30 9.17 -6.49
N SER A 92 16.17 8.91 -5.84
CA SER A 92 14.92 9.59 -6.14
C SER A 92 15.05 11.11 -6.00
N THR A 93 14.45 11.83 -6.94
CA THR A 93 14.31 13.29 -6.84
C THR A 93 13.00 13.64 -6.13
N PRO A 94 12.90 14.79 -5.44
CA PRO A 94 11.66 15.21 -4.79
C PRO A 94 10.53 15.57 -5.76
N ARG A 95 10.70 15.37 -7.08
CA ARG A 95 9.79 15.87 -8.10
C ARG A 95 9.48 14.82 -9.16
N GLY A 96 8.43 15.10 -9.91
CA GLY A 96 8.08 14.39 -11.14
C GLY A 96 7.23 13.14 -10.92
N SER A 97 6.96 12.50 -12.05
CA SER A 97 5.99 11.40 -12.15
C SER A 97 6.32 10.21 -11.25
N TYR A 98 7.59 9.86 -11.08
CA TYR A 98 7.98 8.75 -10.21
C TYR A 98 7.72 9.07 -8.73
N MET A 99 8.03 10.29 -8.29
CA MET A 99 7.79 10.73 -6.92
C MET A 99 6.29 10.78 -6.60
N LEU A 100 5.46 11.20 -7.57
CA LEU A 100 4.00 11.12 -7.44
C LEU A 100 3.55 9.66 -7.28
N LEU A 101 4.06 8.74 -8.10
CA LEU A 101 3.74 7.32 -7.99
C LEU A 101 4.11 6.75 -6.61
N TRP A 102 5.29 7.09 -6.09
CA TRP A 102 5.73 6.67 -4.77
C TRP A 102 4.85 7.24 -3.65
N TYR A 103 4.43 8.50 -3.77
CA TYR A 103 3.46 9.09 -2.84
C TYR A 103 2.10 8.39 -2.89
N ILE A 104 1.58 8.07 -4.08
CA ILE A 104 0.32 7.31 -4.22
C ILE A 104 0.47 5.91 -3.63
N PHE A 105 1.62 5.25 -3.81
CA PHE A 105 1.94 3.98 -3.18
C PHE A 105 1.91 4.07 -1.65
N TYR A 106 2.47 5.13 -1.06
CA TYR A 106 2.33 5.39 0.37
C TYR A 106 0.86 5.50 0.81
N LEU A 107 0.04 6.22 0.06
CA LEU A 107 -1.39 6.34 0.36
C LEU A 107 -2.12 4.99 0.28
N SER A 108 -1.72 4.11 -0.64
CA SER A 108 -2.27 2.75 -0.72
C SER A 108 -2.01 1.96 0.56
N LYS A 109 -0.85 2.15 1.21
CA LYS A 109 -0.53 1.47 2.48
C LYS A 109 -1.40 1.93 3.63
N LEU A 110 -1.77 3.21 3.67
CA LEU A 110 -2.76 3.70 4.62
C LEU A 110 -4.15 3.11 4.32
N TRP A 111 -4.52 2.98 3.04
CA TRP A 111 -5.78 2.38 2.63
C TRP A 111 -5.88 0.90 3.03
N GLU A 112 -4.79 0.15 2.90
CA GLU A 112 -4.70 -1.28 3.24
C GLU A 112 -4.99 -1.58 4.73
N PHE A 113 -5.05 -0.58 5.62
CA PHE A 113 -5.63 -0.76 6.97
C PHE A 113 -7.07 -1.30 6.95
N LEU A 114 -7.84 -0.97 5.91
CA LEU A 114 -9.19 -1.47 5.72
C LEU A 114 -9.23 -3.01 5.59
N ASP A 115 -8.18 -3.62 5.04
CA ASP A 115 -8.11 -5.08 4.86
C ASP A 115 -8.15 -5.79 6.22
N VAL A 116 -7.41 -5.26 7.20
CA VAL A 116 -7.39 -5.77 8.58
C VAL A 116 -8.79 -5.73 9.18
N TYR A 117 -9.49 -4.61 9.01
CA TYR A 117 -10.85 -4.45 9.54
C TYR A 117 -11.82 -5.42 8.90
N LEU A 118 -11.78 -5.57 7.57
CA LEU A 118 -12.67 -6.47 6.85
C LEU A 118 -12.43 -7.94 7.21
N VAL A 119 -11.18 -8.37 7.35
CA VAL A 119 -10.80 -9.72 7.80
C VAL A 119 -11.34 -10.01 9.20
N ILE A 120 -11.20 -9.08 10.14
CA ILE A 120 -11.73 -9.21 11.51
C ILE A 120 -13.25 -9.29 11.51
N LEU A 121 -13.93 -8.41 10.78
CA LEU A 121 -15.40 -8.37 10.68
C LEU A 121 -15.96 -9.67 10.07
N ASN A 122 -15.23 -10.25 9.12
CA ASN A 122 -15.56 -11.54 8.53
C ASN A 122 -15.17 -12.76 9.40
N LYS A 123 -14.57 -12.53 10.59
CA LYS A 123 -14.01 -13.56 11.48
C LYS A 123 -13.01 -14.50 10.80
N THR A 124 -12.28 -14.00 9.81
CA THR A 124 -11.17 -14.74 9.22
C THR A 124 -9.95 -14.63 10.15
N PRO A 125 -9.16 -15.70 10.35
CA PRO A 125 -7.99 -15.64 11.23
C PRO A 125 -7.00 -14.56 10.80
N VAL A 126 -6.69 -13.63 11.71
CA VAL A 126 -5.69 -12.58 11.49
C VAL A 126 -4.32 -13.15 11.81
N LEU A 127 -3.55 -13.51 10.78
CA LEU A 127 -2.21 -14.04 10.95
C LEU A 127 -1.24 -12.93 11.44
N MET A 128 -0.27 -13.31 12.26
CA MET A 128 0.66 -12.36 12.88
C MET A 128 1.43 -11.53 11.84
N HIS A 129 1.93 -12.17 10.77
CA HIS A 129 2.64 -11.47 9.71
C HIS A 129 1.76 -10.44 9.00
N PHE A 130 0.48 -10.78 8.73
CA PHE A 130 -0.46 -9.89 8.06
C PHE A 130 -0.74 -8.65 8.91
N ARG A 131 -0.95 -8.82 10.21
CA ARG A 131 -1.16 -7.71 11.15
C ARG A 131 0.04 -6.77 11.22
N TRP A 132 1.23 -7.32 11.48
CA TRP A 132 2.44 -6.50 11.64
C TRP A 132 2.90 -5.87 10.34
N HIS A 133 2.70 -6.56 9.20
CA HIS A 133 2.93 -5.99 7.89
C HIS A 133 2.08 -4.73 7.72
N HIS A 134 0.77 -4.82 7.84
CA HIS A 134 -0.11 -3.66 7.64
C HIS A 134 0.18 -2.54 8.63
N GLN A 135 0.49 -2.85 9.90
CA GLN A 135 0.88 -1.86 10.90
C GLN A 135 2.17 -1.08 10.55
N THR A 136 3.16 -1.73 9.92
CA THR A 136 4.51 -1.18 9.74
C THR A 136 4.79 -0.66 8.33
N THR A 137 4.16 -1.24 7.29
CA THR A 137 4.41 -0.87 5.88
C THR A 137 4.22 0.62 5.60
N PRO A 138 3.17 1.32 6.09
CA PRO A 138 3.05 2.78 5.89
C PRO A 138 4.25 3.54 6.45
N SER A 139 4.77 3.14 7.60
CA SER A 139 5.92 3.76 8.24
C SER A 139 7.20 3.55 7.44
N VAL A 140 7.42 2.34 6.94
CA VAL A 140 8.58 2.00 6.11
C VAL A 140 8.56 2.81 4.81
N VAL A 141 7.40 2.90 4.15
CA VAL A 141 7.27 3.65 2.89
C VAL A 141 7.43 5.16 3.13
N LEU A 142 6.87 5.71 4.23
CA LEU A 142 7.07 7.13 4.55
C LEU A 142 8.52 7.46 4.87
N ALA A 143 9.23 6.60 5.61
CA ALA A 143 10.66 6.78 5.89
C ALA A 143 11.48 6.81 4.59
N GLY A 144 11.13 5.94 3.63
CA GLY A 144 11.70 5.97 2.28
C GLY A 144 11.46 7.29 1.56
N LEU A 145 10.21 7.78 1.55
CA LEU A 145 9.82 9.05 0.92
C LEU A 145 10.56 10.25 1.51
N ILE A 146 10.61 10.36 2.84
CA ILE A 146 11.29 11.47 3.52
C ILE A 146 12.80 11.41 3.30
N GLY A 147 13.37 10.20 3.29
CA GLY A 147 14.80 9.98 3.09
C GLY A 147 15.27 10.04 1.64
N TYR A 148 14.35 10.08 0.67
CA TYR A 148 14.64 9.94 -0.76
C TYR A 148 15.55 8.72 -1.06
N ILE A 149 15.27 7.60 -0.39
CA ILE A 149 16.08 6.37 -0.47
C ILE A 149 15.97 5.79 -1.89
N SER A 150 17.08 5.32 -2.46
CA SER A 150 17.16 4.77 -3.82
C SER A 150 16.53 3.39 -4.04
N TYR A 151 15.96 2.81 -2.99
CA TYR A 151 15.38 1.45 -2.99
C TYR A 151 13.87 1.46 -3.25
N GLU A 152 13.34 2.54 -3.82
CA GLU A 152 11.92 2.72 -4.06
C GLU A 152 11.39 1.81 -5.17
N TRP A 153 12.15 1.65 -6.25
CA TRP A 153 11.71 0.86 -7.40
C TRP A 153 11.51 -0.62 -7.09
N PRO A 154 12.49 -1.32 -6.48
CA PRO A 154 12.30 -2.72 -6.10
C PRO A 154 11.12 -2.90 -5.13
N THR A 155 10.94 -1.95 -4.20
CA THR A 155 9.87 -1.96 -3.21
C THR A 155 8.49 -1.84 -3.86
N ILE A 156 8.29 -0.84 -4.72
CA ILE A 156 7.01 -0.60 -5.38
C ILE A 156 6.69 -1.74 -6.35
N VAL A 157 7.65 -2.14 -7.19
CA VAL A 157 7.42 -3.13 -8.26
C VAL A 157 7.14 -4.51 -7.68
N SER A 158 7.94 -4.99 -6.71
CA SER A 158 7.70 -6.31 -6.11
C SER A 158 6.35 -6.38 -5.39
N ASN A 159 6.00 -5.35 -4.62
CA ASN A 159 4.74 -5.32 -3.88
C ASN A 159 3.54 -5.24 -4.82
N THR A 160 3.54 -4.30 -5.78
CA THR A 160 2.43 -4.11 -6.72
C THR A 160 2.26 -5.30 -7.66
N LEU A 161 3.33 -6.00 -8.04
CA LEU A 161 3.24 -7.24 -8.79
C LEU A 161 2.49 -8.31 -7.99
N LEU A 162 2.88 -8.56 -6.74
CA LEU A 162 2.21 -9.54 -5.89
C LEU A 162 0.75 -9.14 -5.64
N HIS A 163 0.48 -7.86 -5.37
CA HIS A 163 -0.86 -7.35 -5.13
C HIS A 163 -1.76 -7.46 -6.36
N THR A 164 -1.21 -7.32 -7.57
CA THR A 164 -1.92 -7.53 -8.85
C THR A 164 -2.52 -8.93 -8.93
N PHE A 165 -1.87 -9.93 -8.33
CA PHE A 165 -2.39 -11.30 -8.33
C PHE A 165 -3.15 -11.67 -7.05
N MET A 166 -2.64 -11.24 -5.90
CA MET A 166 -3.18 -11.60 -4.59
C MET A 166 -4.61 -11.06 -4.38
N TYR A 167 -4.88 -9.81 -4.73
CA TYR A 167 -6.19 -9.23 -4.46
C TYR A 167 -7.31 -9.79 -5.37
N PRO A 168 -7.12 -9.96 -6.69
CA PRO A 168 -8.12 -10.65 -7.53
C PRO A 168 -8.41 -12.08 -7.08
N HIS A 169 -7.40 -12.80 -6.58
CA HIS A 169 -7.58 -14.12 -5.94
C HIS A 169 -8.53 -14.02 -4.74
N PHE A 170 -8.28 -13.11 -3.80
CA PHE A 170 -9.16 -12.88 -2.65
C PHE A 170 -10.54 -12.31 -3.01
N ALA A 171 -10.66 -11.65 -4.17
CA ALA A 171 -11.96 -11.22 -4.72
C ALA A 171 -12.75 -12.36 -5.38
N GLY A 172 -12.15 -13.55 -5.52
CA GLY A 172 -12.74 -14.72 -6.15
C GLY A 172 -12.78 -14.65 -7.68
N ILE A 173 -11.86 -13.92 -8.31
CA ILE A 173 -11.83 -13.79 -9.79
C ILE A 173 -11.28 -15.05 -10.46
N TRP A 174 -10.26 -15.68 -9.88
CA TRP A 174 -9.61 -16.87 -10.49
C TRP A 174 -9.34 -18.00 -9.51
N ASN A 175 -10.16 -18.13 -8.46
CA ASN A 175 -10.07 -19.29 -7.57
C ASN A 175 -10.40 -20.56 -8.35
N ALA A 176 -9.37 -21.36 -8.66
CA ALA A 176 -9.46 -22.65 -9.35
C ALA A 176 -10.09 -23.77 -8.50
N TYR A 177 -10.51 -23.47 -7.26
CA TYR A 177 -11.11 -24.42 -6.31
C TYR A 177 -12.31 -23.79 -5.61
N GLY A 178 -13.32 -23.40 -6.39
CA GLY A 178 -14.67 -23.12 -5.91
C GLY A 178 -15.45 -24.40 -5.66
#